data_AF-A0AB39ZTE2-F1
#
_entry.id   AF-A0AB39ZTE2-F1
#
_cell.length_a   1.000
_cell.length_b   1.000
_cell.length_c   1.000
_cell.angle_alpha   90.00
_cell.angle_beta   90.00
_cell.angle_gamma   90.00
#
_symmetry.space_group_name_H-M   'P 1'
#
loop_
_entity.id
_entity.type
_entity.pdbx_description
1 polymer ?
#
loop_
_entity_poly.entity_id
_entity_poly.type
_entity_poly.pdbx_seq_one_letter_code
_entity_poly.pdbx_strand_id
1 'polypeptide(L)'
;MLKLIYFSGFVLIILSFHVISANSQDNGRSICLLEDPPNQCGDFCLTKLHPMIDLIPVTNSKLERIQSEQQALRVKLLAVQFTVEAQRIAVQNSLKNITTKGEFGARLNETERKLRAENSELKNQLQLLRTKIEDQESAIKTKLDALLEPLSKTITKDDFQAKLNGMEAQLNMLQSTLSKIEDTKSNTTKIPTKPIPTMFQKIGERYFYIENNLNQTWHEAAVACHRMGGFLAGIKDLKELLAIQDRIKPHVWYWLGINDLMTAGQFLSVASGKPAEILTWRSDSPNNENRCVQLQNGDMSDWRCNDKVKFICQADSEV
;
A
#
# COMPACT_ATOMS: atom_id res chain seq x y z
N MET A 1 -6.80 62.59 43.33
CA MET A 1 -7.29 63.46 44.43
C MET A 1 -7.63 64.86 43.91
N LEU A 2 -8.63 65.01 43.03
CA LEU A 2 -9.06 66.35 42.59
C LEU A 2 -10.56 66.44 42.20
N LYS A 3 -11.36 65.40 42.49
CA LYS A 3 -12.82 65.39 42.25
C LYS A 3 -13.67 65.25 43.52
N LEU A 4 -13.07 65.02 44.70
CA LEU A 4 -13.79 65.01 45.99
C LEU A 4 -13.85 66.38 46.69
N ILE A 5 -13.05 67.36 46.25
CA ILE A 5 -13.04 68.71 46.86
C ILE A 5 -14.22 69.56 46.35
N TYR A 6 -14.67 69.35 45.11
CA TYR A 6 -15.77 70.10 44.51
C TYR A 6 -17.17 69.73 45.03
N PHE A 7 -17.35 68.50 45.55
CA PHE A 7 -18.64 68.09 46.13
C PHE A 7 -18.81 68.51 47.60
N SER A 8 -17.70 68.75 48.31
CA SER A 8 -17.68 69.29 49.68
C SER A 8 -18.00 70.79 49.74
N GLY A 9 -17.60 71.55 48.71
CA GLY A 9 -17.90 72.99 48.62
C GLY A 9 -19.36 73.32 48.28
N PHE A 10 -20.06 72.45 47.56
CA PHE A 10 -21.45 72.70 47.14
C PHE A 10 -22.47 72.43 48.27
N VAL A 11 -22.13 71.54 49.22
CA VAL A 11 -22.98 71.22 50.38
C VAL A 11 -22.91 72.30 51.47
N LEU A 12 -21.81 73.06 51.56
CA LEU A 12 -21.67 74.18 52.50
C LEU A 12 -22.34 75.48 52.04
N ILE A 13 -22.57 75.65 50.73
CA ILE A 13 -23.28 76.83 50.17
C ILE A 13 -24.81 76.67 50.27
N ILE A 14 -25.32 75.43 50.28
CA ILE A 14 -26.75 75.15 50.49
C ILE A 14 -27.16 75.33 51.97
N LEU A 15 -26.21 75.19 52.92
CA LEU A 15 -26.42 75.47 54.34
C LEU A 15 -26.30 76.95 54.74
N SER A 16 -26.04 77.87 53.80
CA SER A 16 -25.89 79.31 54.07
C SER A 16 -26.91 80.21 53.37
N PHE A 17 -27.89 79.65 52.63
CA PHE A 17 -28.94 80.42 51.93
C PHE A 17 -30.40 80.04 52.26
N HIS A 18 -30.66 79.48 53.45
CA HIS A 18 -32.02 79.37 54.01
C HIS A 18 -32.17 80.09 55.36
N VAL A 19 -31.48 81.22 55.53
CA VAL A 19 -31.85 82.24 56.51
C VAL A 19 -32.78 83.23 55.80
N ILE A 20 -34.03 82.82 55.60
CA ILE A 20 -35.13 83.75 55.29
C ILE A 20 -35.76 84.13 56.62
N SER A 21 -35.77 85.45 56.86
CA SER A 21 -36.45 86.11 57.96
C SER A 21 -37.90 85.66 58.08
N ALA A 22 -38.22 84.95 59.16
CA ALA A 22 -39.57 84.97 59.71
C ALA A 22 -39.60 86.05 60.79
N ASN A 23 -39.94 87.27 60.36
CA ASN A 23 -40.47 88.29 61.24
C ASN A 23 -41.82 87.76 61.73
N SER A 24 -41.89 87.26 62.97
CA SER A 24 -43.16 86.90 63.61
C SER A 24 -43.38 87.85 64.76
N GLN A 25 -44.40 88.69 64.63
CA GLN A 25 -45.01 89.43 65.73
C GLN A 25 -45.24 88.46 66.90
N ASP A 26 -44.62 88.77 68.04
CA ASP A 26 -45.02 88.23 69.33
C ASP A 26 -46.35 88.88 69.69
N ASN A 27 -47.44 88.25 69.24
CA ASN A 27 -48.79 88.52 69.70
C ASN A 27 -49.30 87.24 70.36
N GLY A 28 -49.33 87.26 71.70
CA GLY A 28 -50.07 86.29 72.50
C GLY A 28 -49.29 85.03 72.84
N ARG A 29 -48.21 85.19 73.63
CA ARG A 29 -47.69 84.10 74.46
C ARG A 29 -48.79 83.64 75.41
N SER A 30 -49.57 82.62 75.02
CA SER A 30 -50.46 81.92 75.94
C SER A 30 -49.59 81.08 76.87
N ILE A 31 -49.02 81.75 77.88
CA ILE A 31 -48.38 81.10 79.02
C ILE A 31 -49.48 80.32 79.72
N CYS A 32 -49.48 79.00 79.55
CA CYS A 32 -50.21 78.10 80.43
C CYS A 32 -49.47 78.13 81.76
N LEU A 33 -49.91 79.01 82.67
CA LEU A 33 -49.48 78.98 84.06
C LEU A 33 -50.09 77.72 84.66
N LEU A 34 -49.23 76.75 84.97
CA LEU A 34 -49.61 75.59 85.76
C LEU A 34 -50.06 76.12 87.13
N GLU A 35 -51.32 75.93 87.49
CA GLU A 35 -51.86 76.35 88.79
C GLU A 35 -51.25 75.54 89.94
N ASP A 36 -50.81 74.32 89.65
CA ASP A 36 -50.09 73.45 90.58
C ASP A 36 -48.84 72.82 89.93
N PRO A 37 -47.73 73.58 89.83
CA PRO A 37 -46.50 73.17 89.16
C PRO A 37 -45.95 71.79 89.57
N PRO A 38 -45.90 71.41 90.86
CA PRO A 38 -45.40 70.09 91.24
C PRO A 38 -46.28 68.93 90.74
N ASN A 39 -47.59 69.13 90.54
CA ASN A 39 -48.51 68.07 90.13
C ASN A 39 -48.86 68.06 88.63
N GLN A 40 -48.74 69.19 87.92
CA GLN A 40 -49.18 69.33 86.53
C GLN A 40 -48.04 69.31 85.50
N CYS A 41 -46.78 69.51 85.91
CA CYS A 41 -45.62 69.45 85.00
C CYS A 41 -45.45 68.06 84.33
N GLY A 42 -45.86 66.99 85.01
CA GLY A 42 -45.78 65.63 84.46
C GLY A 42 -46.65 65.42 83.22
N ASP A 43 -47.90 65.90 83.27
CA ASP A 43 -48.91 65.62 82.24
C ASP A 43 -48.69 66.44 80.95
N PHE A 44 -48.25 67.69 81.09
CA PHE A 44 -47.85 68.52 79.94
C PHE A 44 -46.60 67.96 79.24
N CYS A 45 -45.57 67.59 80.01
CA CYS A 45 -44.35 66.97 79.47
C CYS A 45 -44.67 65.64 78.78
N LEU A 46 -45.50 64.80 79.39
CA LEU A 46 -45.98 63.56 78.79
C LEU A 46 -46.72 63.82 77.48
N THR A 47 -47.63 64.78 77.41
CA THR A 47 -48.38 65.12 76.18
C THR A 47 -47.44 65.52 75.03
N LYS A 48 -46.37 66.26 75.32
CA LYS A 48 -45.35 66.60 74.31
C LYS A 48 -44.42 65.44 73.96
N LEU A 49 -44.22 64.47 74.86
CA LEU A 49 -43.39 63.28 74.67
C LEU A 49 -44.15 62.09 74.04
N HIS A 50 -45.48 62.04 74.12
CA HIS A 50 -46.32 60.95 73.59
C HIS A 50 -45.99 60.58 72.14
N PRO A 51 -45.84 61.53 71.18
CA PRO A 51 -45.47 61.18 69.80
C PRO A 51 -44.12 60.46 69.67
N MET A 52 -43.18 60.73 70.58
CA MET A 52 -41.91 60.00 70.63
C MET A 52 -42.05 58.66 71.35
N ILE A 53 -42.86 58.58 72.40
CA ILE A 53 -43.17 57.34 73.12
C ILE A 53 -43.87 56.35 72.18
N ASP A 54 -44.82 56.81 71.37
CA ASP A 54 -45.55 56.01 70.38
C ASP A 54 -44.66 55.53 69.23
N LEU A 55 -43.53 56.22 68.96
CA LEU A 55 -42.56 55.81 67.94
C LEU A 55 -41.65 54.66 68.42
N ILE A 56 -41.48 54.49 69.73
CA ILE A 56 -40.66 53.42 70.32
C ILE A 56 -41.09 52.02 69.84
N PRO A 57 -42.37 51.60 69.95
CA PRO A 57 -42.79 50.26 69.50
C PRO A 57 -42.63 50.07 67.99
N VAL A 58 -42.88 51.09 67.18
CA VAL A 58 -42.70 51.03 65.72
C VAL A 58 -41.22 50.85 65.37
N THR A 59 -40.32 51.55 66.07
CA THR A 59 -38.87 51.45 65.87
C THR A 59 -38.35 50.08 66.32
N ASN A 60 -38.83 49.57 67.45
CA ASN A 60 -38.49 48.23 67.94
C ASN A 60 -38.95 47.14 66.96
N SER A 61 -40.18 47.22 66.45
CA SER A 61 -40.68 46.27 65.44
C SER A 61 -39.86 46.30 64.14
N LYS A 62 -39.48 47.49 63.66
CA LYS A 62 -38.57 47.62 62.50
C LYS A 62 -37.19 47.03 62.78
N LEU A 63 -36.66 47.25 63.99
CA LEU A 63 -35.36 46.72 64.41
C LEU A 63 -35.38 45.19 64.46
N GLU A 64 -36.42 44.59 65.04
CA GLU A 64 -36.62 43.13 65.06
C GLU A 64 -36.73 42.57 63.63
N ARG A 65 -37.45 43.26 62.74
CA ARG A 65 -37.56 42.84 61.33
C ARG A 65 -36.21 42.88 60.62
N ILE A 66 -35.43 43.95 60.81
CA ILE A 66 -34.08 44.07 60.26
C ILE A 66 -33.16 42.98 60.83
N GLN A 67 -33.24 42.69 62.13
CA GLN A 67 -32.47 41.61 62.75
C GLN A 67 -32.83 40.24 62.17
N SER A 68 -34.12 39.97 61.94
CA SER A 68 -34.60 38.75 61.29
C SER A 68 -34.07 38.63 59.85
N GLU A 69 -34.18 39.70 59.05
CA GLU A 69 -33.67 39.74 57.68
C GLU A 69 -32.14 39.55 57.63
N GLN A 70 -31.40 40.18 58.55
CA GLN A 70 -29.96 40.00 58.70
C GLN A 70 -29.60 38.55 59.02
N GLN A 71 -30.35 37.89 59.91
CA GLN A 71 -30.12 36.49 60.25
C GLN A 71 -30.42 35.58 59.06
N ALA A 72 -31.49 35.83 58.31
CA ALA A 72 -31.82 35.09 57.10
C ALA A 72 -30.73 35.25 56.02
N LEU A 73 -30.19 36.47 55.85
CA LEU A 73 -29.08 36.75 54.94
C LEU A 73 -27.80 36.01 55.36
N ARG A 74 -27.48 35.96 56.66
CA ARG A 74 -26.32 35.21 57.16
C ARG A 74 -26.42 33.71 56.85
N VAL A 75 -27.59 33.12 57.03
CA VAL A 75 -27.82 31.69 56.70
C VAL A 75 -27.63 31.45 55.20
N LYS A 76 -28.19 32.31 54.34
CA LYS A 76 -27.99 32.22 52.89
C LYS A 76 -26.53 32.37 52.49
N LEU A 77 -25.80 33.29 53.12
CA LEU A 77 -24.37 33.50 52.85
C LEU A 77 -23.55 32.26 53.20
N LEU A 78 -23.82 31.62 54.35
CA LEU A 78 -23.15 30.38 54.75
C LEU A 78 -23.43 29.24 53.75
N ALA A 79 -24.66 29.11 53.26
CA ALA A 79 -25.00 28.10 52.26
C ALA A 79 -24.26 28.32 50.92
N VAL A 80 -24.16 29.57 50.47
CA VAL A 80 -23.37 29.93 49.28
C VAL A 80 -21.90 29.62 49.50
N GLN A 81 -21.35 29.97 50.66
CA GLN A 81 -19.94 29.71 51.00
C GLN A 81 -19.63 28.21 50.99
N PHE A 82 -20.51 27.38 51.56
CA PHE A 82 -20.35 25.93 51.53
C PHE A 82 -20.40 25.36 50.10
N THR A 83 -21.32 25.88 49.27
CA THR A 83 -21.45 25.46 47.86
C THR A 83 -20.20 25.82 47.05
N VAL A 84 -19.68 27.03 47.24
CA VAL A 84 -18.45 27.48 46.57
C VAL A 84 -17.25 26.62 46.99
N GLU A 85 -17.12 26.29 48.27
CA GLU A 85 -16.02 25.45 48.73
C GLU A 85 -16.13 24.01 48.21
N ALA A 86 -17.34 23.45 48.16
CA ALA A 86 -17.58 22.14 47.55
C ALA A 86 -17.21 22.14 46.05
N GLN A 87 -17.59 23.19 45.32
CA GLN A 87 -17.19 23.37 43.91
C GLN A 87 -15.67 23.53 43.77
N ARG A 88 -15.02 24.28 44.67
CA ARG A 88 -13.56 24.44 44.69
C ARG A 88 -12.86 23.09 44.83
N ILE A 89 -13.29 22.26 45.78
CA ILE A 89 -12.75 20.91 46.00
C ILE A 89 -12.99 20.02 44.78
N ALA A 90 -14.20 20.04 44.20
CA ALA A 90 -14.53 19.25 43.02
C ALA A 90 -13.64 19.62 41.81
N VAL A 91 -13.41 20.92 41.58
CA VAL A 91 -12.52 21.42 40.53
C VAL A 91 -11.07 21.02 40.81
N GLN A 92 -10.59 21.15 42.05
CA GLN A 92 -9.23 20.74 42.42
C GLN A 92 -8.99 19.24 42.21
N ASN A 93 -9.95 18.38 42.56
CA ASN A 93 -9.86 16.94 42.33
C ASN A 93 -9.88 16.60 40.84
N SER A 94 -10.72 17.29 40.06
CA SER A 94 -10.75 17.15 38.61
C SER A 94 -9.42 17.57 37.98
N LEU A 95 -8.79 18.63 38.48
CA LEU A 95 -7.48 19.09 38.03
C LEU A 95 -6.38 18.08 38.36
N LYS A 96 -6.38 17.49 39.56
CA LYS A 96 -5.44 16.43 39.94
C LYS A 96 -5.52 15.20 39.02
N ASN A 97 -6.73 14.81 38.60
CA ASN A 97 -6.94 13.74 37.63
C ASN A 97 -6.44 14.08 36.21
N ILE A 98 -6.35 15.36 35.86
CA ILE A 98 -5.71 15.79 34.61
C ILE A 98 -4.19 15.70 34.74
N THR A 99 -3.60 15.99 35.90
CA THR A 99 -2.16 15.84 36.14
C THR A 99 -1.69 14.38 36.12
N THR A 100 -2.56 13.42 36.47
CA THR A 100 -2.28 11.98 36.31
C THR A 100 -2.22 11.50 34.86
N LYS A 101 -2.61 12.31 33.85
CA LYS A 101 -2.24 12.06 32.44
C LYS A 101 -0.72 12.03 32.19
N GLY A 102 0.11 12.37 33.18
CA GLY A 102 1.54 12.04 33.19
C GLY A 102 1.84 10.55 32.91
N GLU A 103 0.92 9.63 33.21
CA GLU A 103 1.04 8.21 32.82
C GLU A 103 1.13 8.01 31.30
N PHE A 104 0.41 8.82 30.51
CA PHE A 104 0.51 8.75 29.05
C PHE A 104 1.88 9.22 28.58
N GLY A 105 2.43 10.29 29.18
CA GLY A 105 3.78 10.75 28.91
C GLY A 105 4.85 9.70 29.26
N ALA A 106 4.71 9.02 30.40
CA ALA A 106 5.60 7.93 30.78
C ALA A 106 5.52 6.74 29.81
N ARG A 107 4.31 6.33 29.41
CA ARG A 107 4.10 5.27 28.40
C ARG A 107 4.64 5.66 27.03
N LEU A 108 4.50 6.93 26.64
CA LEU A 108 5.04 7.45 25.38
C LEU A 108 6.56 7.40 25.38
N ASN A 109 7.21 7.88 26.45
CA ASN A 109 8.66 7.85 26.60
C ASN A 109 9.21 6.41 26.63
N GLU A 110 8.53 5.49 27.31
CA GLU A 110 8.92 4.08 27.33
C GLU A 110 8.75 3.41 25.95
N THR A 111 7.67 3.75 25.23
CA THR A 111 7.46 3.27 23.86
C THR A 111 8.53 3.81 22.92
N GLU A 112 8.88 5.09 23.04
CA GLU A 112 9.96 5.70 22.28
C GLU A 112 11.31 5.04 22.57
N ARG A 113 11.59 4.72 23.83
CA ARG A 113 12.81 4.01 24.23
C ARG A 113 12.88 2.61 23.61
N LYS A 114 11.78 1.86 23.64
CA LYS A 114 11.68 0.53 23.00
C LYS A 114 11.88 0.62 21.50
N LEU A 115 11.22 1.56 20.84
CA LEU A 115 11.34 1.78 19.41
C LEU A 115 12.79 2.13 19.02
N ARG A 116 13.46 2.97 19.79
CA ARG A 116 14.88 3.30 19.57
C ARG A 116 15.78 2.07 19.72
N ALA A 117 15.53 1.22 20.71
CA ALA A 117 16.29 -0.01 20.92
C ALA A 117 16.09 -0.99 19.76
N GLU A 118 14.86 -1.24 19.34
CA GLU A 118 14.55 -2.10 18.18
C GLU A 118 15.17 -1.55 16.88
N ASN A 119 15.11 -0.23 16.68
CA ASN A 119 15.71 0.38 15.50
C ASN A 119 17.24 0.25 15.50
N SER A 120 17.89 0.30 16.67
CA SER A 120 19.33 0.07 16.79
C SER A 120 19.70 -1.39 16.48
N GLU A 121 18.90 -2.34 16.95
CA GLU A 121 19.10 -3.77 16.68
C GLU A 121 18.90 -4.08 15.20
N LEU A 122 17.83 -3.58 14.59
CA LEU A 122 17.57 -3.75 13.17
C LEU A 122 18.71 -3.20 12.30
N LYS A 123 19.26 -2.04 12.68
CA LYS A 123 20.41 -1.44 11.99
C LYS A 123 21.65 -2.35 12.07
N ASN A 124 21.91 -2.97 13.23
CA ASN A 124 23.03 -3.90 13.38
C ASN A 124 22.83 -5.16 12.53
N GLN A 125 21.62 -5.70 12.50
CA GLN A 125 21.29 -6.85 11.66
C GLN A 125 21.47 -6.54 10.17
N LEU A 126 21.01 -5.36 9.71
CA LEU A 126 21.21 -4.92 8.34
C LEU A 126 22.69 -4.77 7.97
N GLN A 127 23.50 -4.24 8.89
CA GLN A 127 24.95 -4.13 8.67
C GLN A 127 25.61 -5.50 8.55
N LEU A 128 25.23 -6.46 9.39
CA LEU A 128 25.74 -7.84 9.33
C LEU A 128 25.32 -8.56 8.06
N LEU A 129 24.09 -8.35 7.59
CA LEU A 129 23.60 -8.88 6.32
C LEU A 129 24.40 -8.30 5.14
N ARG A 130 24.67 -6.99 5.16
CA ARG A 130 25.49 -6.33 4.13
C ARG A 130 26.88 -6.95 4.05
N THR A 131 27.58 -7.11 5.18
CA THR A 131 28.93 -7.70 5.16
C THR A 131 28.92 -9.15 4.65
N LYS A 132 27.91 -9.95 5.03
CA LYS A 132 27.77 -11.31 4.51
C LYS A 132 27.57 -11.35 2.99
N ILE A 133 26.80 -10.42 2.44
CA ILE A 133 26.59 -10.33 0.99
C ILE A 133 27.89 -9.93 0.29
N GLU A 134 28.62 -8.95 0.83
CA GLU A 134 29.92 -8.52 0.30
C GLU A 134 30.95 -9.67 0.32
N ASP A 135 31.00 -10.45 1.41
CA ASP A 135 31.85 -11.63 1.51
C ASP A 135 31.46 -12.71 0.47
N GLN A 136 30.16 -12.96 0.30
CA GLN A 136 29.65 -13.90 -0.70
C GLN A 136 29.96 -13.43 -2.12
N GLU A 137 29.81 -12.14 -2.41
CA GLU A 137 30.13 -11.56 -3.71
C GLU A 137 31.62 -11.73 -4.03
N SER A 138 32.50 -11.45 -3.06
CA SER A 138 33.95 -11.66 -3.20
C SER A 138 34.29 -13.13 -3.42
N ALA A 139 33.64 -14.05 -2.70
CA ALA A 139 33.83 -15.49 -2.88
C ALA A 139 33.34 -15.99 -4.24
N ILE A 140 32.19 -15.50 -4.72
CA ILE A 140 31.66 -15.82 -6.05
C ILE A 140 32.60 -15.28 -7.13
N LYS A 141 33.07 -14.03 -7.00
CA LYS A 141 34.01 -13.42 -7.94
C LYS A 141 35.31 -14.22 -8.02
N THR A 142 35.88 -14.59 -6.88
CA THR A 142 37.10 -15.41 -6.82
C THR A 142 36.90 -16.77 -7.50
N LYS A 143 35.76 -17.43 -7.27
CA LYS A 143 35.41 -18.69 -7.94
C LYS A 143 35.23 -18.51 -9.45
N LEU A 144 34.61 -17.41 -9.88
CA LEU A 144 34.42 -17.08 -11.29
C LEU A 144 35.77 -16.85 -11.97
N ASP A 145 36.65 -16.07 -11.37
CA ASP A 145 38.00 -15.81 -11.89
C ASP A 145 38.82 -17.10 -11.98
N ALA A 146 38.72 -17.98 -10.98
CA ALA A 146 39.36 -19.30 -10.98
C ALA A 146 38.80 -20.26 -12.05
N LEU A 147 37.56 -20.07 -12.51
CA LEU A 147 36.96 -20.82 -13.62
C LEU A 147 37.27 -20.17 -14.98
N LEU A 148 37.42 -18.85 -15.03
CA LEU A 148 37.74 -18.11 -16.24
C LEU A 148 39.20 -18.29 -16.68
N GLU A 149 40.12 -18.38 -15.73
CA GLU A 149 41.57 -18.51 -16.00
C GLU A 149 41.91 -19.78 -16.81
N PRO A 150 41.38 -20.98 -16.47
CA PRO A 150 41.54 -22.18 -17.28
C PRO A 150 40.86 -22.11 -18.64
N LEU A 151 39.68 -21.48 -18.73
CA LEU A 151 38.94 -21.35 -19.99
C LEU A 151 39.71 -20.48 -20.99
N SER A 152 40.36 -19.41 -20.51
CA SER A 152 41.19 -18.52 -21.33
C SER A 152 42.45 -19.20 -21.88
N LYS A 153 42.99 -20.19 -21.16
CA LYS A 153 44.16 -20.98 -21.56
C LYS A 153 43.85 -22.22 -22.40
N THR A 154 42.66 -22.81 -22.25
CA THR A 154 42.31 -24.09 -22.91
C THR A 154 41.94 -23.91 -24.39
N ILE A 155 41.51 -22.71 -24.78
CA ILE A 155 41.28 -22.39 -26.19
C ILE A 155 41.73 -20.96 -26.44
N THR A 156 42.95 -20.81 -26.95
CA THR A 156 43.44 -19.49 -27.33
C THR A 156 42.83 -19.10 -28.68
N LYS A 157 42.68 -17.78 -28.91
CA LYS A 157 42.30 -17.24 -30.22
C LYS A 157 43.23 -17.78 -31.32
N ASP A 158 44.49 -18.02 -30.97
CA ASP A 158 45.51 -18.52 -31.87
C ASP A 158 45.28 -19.99 -32.27
N ASP A 159 44.76 -20.84 -31.37
CA ASP A 159 44.36 -22.22 -31.71
C ASP A 159 43.18 -22.27 -32.69
N PHE A 160 42.20 -21.39 -32.48
CA PHE A 160 41.08 -21.24 -33.42
C PHE A 160 41.55 -20.68 -34.76
N GLN A 161 42.44 -19.69 -34.75
CA GLN A 161 42.99 -19.10 -35.96
C GLN A 161 43.83 -20.12 -36.74
N ALA A 162 44.63 -20.94 -36.07
CA ALA A 162 45.41 -22.01 -36.69
C ALA A 162 44.50 -23.08 -37.33
N LYS A 163 43.40 -23.46 -36.65
CA LYS A 163 42.40 -24.37 -37.23
C LYS A 163 41.65 -23.74 -38.40
N LEU A 164 41.27 -22.46 -38.31
CA LEU A 164 40.62 -21.72 -39.39
C LEU A 164 41.53 -21.64 -40.62
N ASN A 165 42.79 -21.25 -40.45
CA ASN A 165 43.77 -21.19 -41.52
C ASN A 165 44.03 -22.59 -42.13
N GLY A 166 44.07 -23.64 -41.31
CA GLY A 166 44.19 -25.02 -41.77
C GLY A 166 42.97 -25.48 -42.58
N MET A 167 41.78 -25.12 -42.15
CA MET A 167 40.52 -25.43 -42.83
C MET A 167 40.36 -24.62 -44.12
N GLU A 168 40.85 -23.38 -44.15
CA GLU A 168 40.92 -22.52 -45.34
C GLU A 168 41.92 -23.08 -46.37
N ALA A 169 43.07 -23.58 -45.93
CA ALA A 169 44.02 -24.28 -46.80
C ALA A 169 43.40 -25.57 -47.39
N GLN A 170 42.63 -26.32 -46.61
CA GLN A 170 41.88 -27.47 -47.09
C GLN A 170 40.77 -27.08 -48.08
N LEU A 171 40.06 -25.96 -47.83
CA LEU A 171 39.02 -25.45 -48.72
C LEU A 171 39.62 -25.05 -50.08
N ASN A 172 40.76 -24.34 -50.06
CA ASN A 172 41.47 -23.94 -51.28
C ASN A 172 42.01 -25.15 -52.06
N MET A 173 42.54 -26.15 -51.35
CA MET A 173 42.92 -27.44 -51.95
C MET A 173 41.71 -28.11 -52.59
N LEU A 174 40.57 -28.19 -51.89
CA LEU A 174 39.34 -28.79 -52.39
C LEU A 174 38.79 -28.03 -53.60
N GLN A 175 38.80 -26.69 -53.58
CA GLN A 175 38.41 -25.84 -54.71
C GLN A 175 39.33 -26.03 -55.92
N SER A 176 40.65 -26.15 -55.71
CA SER A 176 41.57 -26.46 -56.80
C SER A 176 41.32 -27.85 -57.40
N THR A 177 40.86 -28.80 -56.57
CA THR A 177 40.50 -30.15 -57.01
C THR A 177 39.16 -30.14 -57.74
N LEU A 178 38.19 -29.36 -57.26
CA LEU A 178 36.90 -29.13 -57.89
C LEU A 178 37.04 -28.46 -59.25
N SER A 179 37.86 -27.43 -59.38
CA SER A 179 38.15 -26.79 -60.68
C SER A 179 38.76 -27.80 -61.67
N LYS A 180 39.69 -28.65 -61.22
CA LYS A 180 40.22 -29.74 -62.05
C LYS A 180 39.15 -30.77 -62.42
N ILE A 181 38.22 -31.08 -61.52
CA ILE A 181 37.09 -31.97 -61.79
C ILE A 181 36.08 -31.31 -62.75
N GLU A 182 35.84 -30.00 -62.65
CA GLU A 182 34.97 -29.22 -63.52
C GLU A 182 35.54 -29.13 -64.94
N ASP A 183 36.85 -28.93 -65.09
CA ASP A 183 37.56 -29.01 -66.37
C ASP A 183 37.46 -30.43 -66.96
N THR A 184 37.36 -31.45 -66.11
CA THR A 184 37.11 -32.85 -66.51
C THR A 184 35.62 -33.15 -66.78
N LYS A 185 34.70 -32.24 -66.43
CA LYS A 185 33.24 -32.40 -66.48
C LYS A 185 32.54 -31.49 -67.49
N SER A 186 33.23 -31.08 -68.56
CA SER A 186 32.60 -30.54 -69.76
C SER A 186 31.71 -31.57 -70.50
N ASN A 187 31.61 -32.80 -70.00
CA ASN A 187 30.60 -33.79 -70.38
C ASN A 187 29.88 -34.34 -69.15
N THR A 188 28.91 -33.62 -68.58
CA THR A 188 27.57 -34.12 -68.19
C THR A 188 26.82 -33.14 -67.29
N THR A 189 25.65 -32.75 -67.78
CA THR A 189 24.65 -31.87 -67.16
C THR A 189 23.74 -32.60 -66.15
N LYS A 190 23.15 -31.79 -65.26
CA LYS A 190 21.94 -31.99 -64.41
C LYS A 190 22.15 -32.39 -62.94
N ILE A 191 21.74 -31.46 -62.07
CA ILE A 191 21.61 -31.55 -60.61
C ILE A 191 20.35 -32.39 -60.26
N PRO A 192 20.41 -33.39 -59.36
CA PRO A 192 19.22 -34.09 -58.88
C PRO A 192 18.58 -33.37 -57.69
N THR A 193 17.26 -33.17 -57.77
CA THR A 193 16.37 -32.90 -56.63
C THR A 193 16.50 -33.99 -55.57
N LYS A 194 16.59 -33.60 -54.28
CA LYS A 194 16.69 -34.53 -53.14
C LYS A 194 15.53 -35.55 -53.19
N PRO A 195 15.80 -36.86 -53.20
CA PRO A 195 14.75 -37.86 -53.28
C PRO A 195 13.89 -37.82 -52.01
N ILE A 196 12.57 -37.81 -52.19
CA ILE A 196 11.60 -37.89 -51.09
C ILE A 196 11.80 -39.25 -50.39
N PRO A 197 11.95 -39.30 -49.05
CA PRO A 197 12.15 -40.57 -48.37
C PRO A 197 10.94 -41.49 -48.57
N THR A 198 11.18 -42.76 -48.87
CA THR A 198 10.17 -43.74 -49.30
C THR A 198 9.03 -44.00 -48.31
N MET A 199 9.22 -43.65 -47.04
CA MET A 199 8.23 -43.84 -45.97
C MET A 199 7.17 -42.73 -45.91
N PHE A 200 7.38 -41.61 -46.60
CA PHE A 200 6.45 -40.48 -46.56
C PHE A 200 5.39 -40.60 -47.66
N GLN A 201 4.14 -40.31 -47.29
CA GLN A 201 2.98 -40.34 -48.18
C GLN A 201 2.52 -38.92 -48.48
N LYS A 202 2.02 -38.68 -49.70
CA LYS A 202 1.45 -37.37 -50.04
C LYS A 202 0.09 -37.20 -49.34
N ILE A 203 -0.03 -36.17 -48.49
CA ILE A 203 -1.27 -35.75 -47.84
C ILE A 203 -1.48 -34.29 -48.19
N GLY A 204 -2.56 -33.98 -48.92
CA GLY A 204 -2.73 -32.67 -49.54
C GLY A 204 -1.62 -32.40 -50.56
N GLU A 205 -0.85 -31.33 -50.37
CA GLU A 205 0.26 -30.96 -51.26
C GLU A 205 1.65 -31.36 -50.75
N ARG A 206 1.76 -31.82 -49.50
CA ARG A 206 3.02 -32.13 -48.83
C ARG A 206 3.14 -33.61 -48.46
N TYR A 207 4.32 -34.00 -48.00
CA TYR A 207 4.66 -35.40 -47.71
C TYR A 207 4.81 -35.61 -46.22
N PHE A 208 4.06 -36.58 -45.69
CA PHE A 208 4.00 -36.87 -44.25
C PHE A 208 4.15 -38.35 -43.96
N TYR A 209 4.66 -38.66 -42.78
CA TYR A 209 4.65 -40.00 -42.19
C TYR A 209 3.90 -39.96 -40.86
N ILE A 210 2.89 -40.81 -40.70
CA ILE A 210 2.08 -40.90 -39.47
C ILE A 210 2.46 -42.19 -38.74
N GLU A 211 3.15 -42.06 -37.62
CA GLU A 211 3.53 -43.20 -36.79
C GLU A 211 2.33 -43.66 -35.96
N ASN A 212 1.90 -44.90 -36.14
CA ASN A 212 0.70 -45.44 -35.50
C ASN A 212 0.96 -46.59 -34.52
N ASN A 213 2.20 -47.05 -34.40
CA ASN A 213 2.59 -48.26 -33.67
C ASN A 213 3.49 -47.94 -32.49
N LEU A 214 4.34 -46.92 -32.59
CA LEU A 214 5.23 -46.51 -31.50
C LEU A 214 4.70 -45.30 -30.73
N ASN A 215 4.81 -45.33 -29.39
CA ASN A 215 4.60 -44.17 -28.54
C ASN A 215 5.96 -43.65 -28.10
N GLN A 216 6.20 -42.35 -28.29
CA GLN A 216 7.48 -41.72 -27.99
C GLN A 216 7.26 -40.37 -27.29
N THR A 217 8.25 -39.96 -26.52
CA THR A 217 8.32 -38.59 -26.03
C THR A 217 8.48 -37.63 -27.20
N TRP A 218 8.19 -36.35 -26.99
CA TRP A 218 8.28 -35.35 -28.06
C TRP A 218 9.70 -35.27 -28.65
N HIS A 219 10.73 -35.35 -27.79
CA HIS A 219 12.13 -35.34 -28.20
C HIS A 219 12.53 -36.61 -28.96
N GLU A 220 12.09 -37.79 -28.50
CA GLU A 220 12.31 -39.07 -29.18
C GLU A 220 11.66 -39.05 -30.58
N ALA A 221 10.43 -38.55 -30.69
CA ALA A 221 9.70 -38.42 -31.95
C ALA A 221 10.39 -37.47 -32.93
N ALA A 222 10.90 -36.32 -32.45
CA ALA A 222 11.67 -35.39 -33.27
C ALA A 222 12.93 -36.05 -33.86
N VAL A 223 13.66 -36.82 -33.04
CA VAL A 223 14.82 -37.60 -33.48
C VAL A 223 14.40 -38.68 -34.49
N ALA A 224 13.28 -39.37 -34.27
CA ALA A 224 12.78 -40.39 -35.19
C ALA A 224 12.46 -39.80 -36.58
N CYS A 225 11.76 -38.66 -36.64
CA CYS A 225 11.49 -37.96 -37.89
C CYS A 225 12.79 -37.54 -38.60
N HIS A 226 13.78 -37.04 -37.85
CA HIS A 226 15.07 -36.65 -38.41
C HIS A 226 15.83 -37.84 -39.02
N ARG A 227 15.80 -39.01 -38.37
CA ARG A 227 16.42 -40.24 -38.89
C ARG A 227 15.75 -40.74 -40.17
N MET A 228 14.47 -40.41 -40.38
CA MET A 228 13.76 -40.70 -41.63
C MET A 228 14.00 -39.64 -42.71
N GLY A 229 14.83 -38.63 -42.45
CA GLY A 229 15.14 -37.55 -43.39
C GLY A 229 14.10 -36.43 -43.42
N GLY A 230 13.24 -36.34 -42.40
CA GLY A 230 12.22 -35.30 -42.25
C GLY A 230 12.29 -34.59 -40.89
N PHE A 231 11.19 -33.98 -40.49
CA PHE A 231 11.04 -33.24 -39.23
C PHE A 231 9.73 -33.60 -38.56
N LEU A 232 9.58 -33.35 -37.26
CA LEU A 232 8.27 -33.43 -36.61
C LEU A 232 7.34 -32.38 -37.25
N ALA A 233 6.09 -32.75 -37.54
CA ALA A 233 5.25 -31.99 -38.45
C ALA A 233 4.74 -30.67 -37.85
N GLY A 234 5.02 -29.55 -38.51
CA GLY A 234 4.33 -28.28 -38.34
C GLY A 234 3.23 -28.16 -39.38
N ILE A 235 2.04 -27.76 -38.93
CA ILE A 235 0.87 -27.61 -39.81
C ILE A 235 0.89 -26.24 -40.45
N LYS A 236 0.88 -26.20 -41.79
CA LYS A 236 1.01 -24.98 -42.60
C LYS A 236 -0.27 -24.16 -42.67
N ASP A 237 -1.39 -24.82 -42.87
CA ASP A 237 -2.69 -24.17 -43.01
C ASP A 237 -3.85 -25.09 -42.61
N LEU A 238 -5.06 -24.54 -42.57
CA LEU A 238 -6.27 -25.28 -42.22
C LEU A 238 -6.58 -26.41 -43.21
N LYS A 239 -6.23 -26.26 -44.49
CA LYS A 239 -6.47 -27.30 -45.51
C LYS A 239 -5.59 -28.53 -45.23
N GLU A 240 -4.34 -28.31 -44.85
CA GLU A 240 -3.42 -29.35 -44.43
C GLU A 240 -3.86 -30.02 -43.12
N LEU A 241 -4.32 -29.24 -42.13
CA LEU A 241 -4.85 -29.76 -40.87
C LEU A 241 -5.99 -30.76 -41.12
N LEU A 242 -6.97 -30.38 -41.94
CA LEU A 242 -8.11 -31.23 -42.29
C LEU A 242 -7.67 -32.49 -43.05
N ALA A 243 -6.73 -32.36 -43.99
CA ALA A 243 -6.20 -33.49 -44.74
C ALA A 243 -5.44 -34.51 -43.84
N ILE A 244 -4.75 -34.02 -42.80
CA ILE A 244 -4.09 -34.86 -41.80
C ILE A 244 -5.12 -35.48 -40.85
N GLN A 245 -6.14 -34.72 -40.45
CA GLN A 245 -7.23 -35.18 -39.58
C GLN A 245 -7.92 -36.42 -40.15
N ASP A 246 -8.13 -36.47 -41.47
CA ASP A 246 -8.72 -37.64 -42.16
C ASP A 246 -7.82 -38.89 -42.17
N ARG A 247 -6.54 -38.75 -41.79
CA ARG A 247 -5.52 -39.81 -41.86
C ARG A 247 -5.06 -40.32 -40.50
N ILE A 248 -5.30 -39.56 -39.43
CA ILE A 248 -4.96 -39.96 -38.06
C ILE A 248 -6.09 -40.80 -37.43
N LYS A 249 -5.74 -41.61 -36.42
CA LYS A 249 -6.74 -42.43 -35.72
C LYS A 249 -7.59 -41.56 -34.79
N PRO A 250 -8.91 -41.77 -34.75
CA PRO A 250 -9.79 -41.01 -33.87
C PRO A 250 -9.44 -41.28 -32.40
N HIS A 251 -9.51 -40.24 -31.56
CA HIS A 251 -9.20 -40.30 -30.13
C HIS A 251 -7.75 -40.70 -29.78
N VAL A 252 -6.83 -40.62 -30.75
CA VAL A 252 -5.39 -40.85 -30.52
C VAL A 252 -4.65 -39.53 -30.61
N TRP A 253 -3.71 -39.31 -29.69
CA TRP A 253 -2.85 -38.13 -29.65
C TRP A 253 -1.60 -38.33 -30.50
N TYR A 254 -1.25 -37.30 -31.27
CA TYR A 254 -0.07 -37.26 -32.10
C TYR A 254 0.76 -36.01 -31.80
N TRP A 255 2.04 -36.17 -31.51
CA TRP A 255 2.96 -35.04 -31.42
C TRP A 255 3.08 -34.31 -32.75
N LEU A 256 3.06 -32.97 -32.65
CA LEU A 256 3.43 -32.04 -33.70
C LEU A 256 4.80 -31.43 -33.41
N GLY A 257 5.44 -30.95 -34.46
CA GLY A 257 6.68 -30.19 -34.41
C GLY A 257 6.55 -28.78 -33.87
N ILE A 258 5.56 -28.49 -33.02
CA ILE A 258 5.28 -27.15 -32.50
C ILE A 258 5.55 -27.15 -30.99
N ASN A 259 6.26 -26.13 -30.51
CA ASN A 259 6.62 -25.98 -29.10
C ASN A 259 6.91 -24.53 -28.71
N ASP A 260 6.87 -24.20 -27.42
CA ASP A 260 7.28 -22.90 -26.87
C ASP A 260 8.43 -23.05 -25.83
N LEU A 261 9.27 -24.08 -26.01
CA LEU A 261 10.37 -24.43 -25.08
C LEU A 261 11.32 -23.25 -24.83
N MET A 262 11.62 -22.47 -25.88
CA MET A 262 12.54 -21.33 -25.82
C MET A 262 11.94 -20.09 -25.17
N THR A 263 10.67 -19.79 -25.45
CA THR A 263 9.99 -18.60 -24.94
C THR A 263 8.51 -18.92 -24.76
N ALA A 264 8.07 -18.94 -23.49
CA ALA A 264 6.69 -19.30 -23.15
C ALA A 264 5.69 -18.41 -23.90
N GLY A 265 4.67 -19.03 -24.49
CA GLY A 265 3.66 -18.36 -25.32
C GLY A 265 4.07 -18.08 -26.77
N GLN A 266 5.32 -18.38 -27.16
CA GLN A 266 5.78 -18.30 -28.56
C GLN A 266 5.94 -19.71 -29.14
N PHE A 267 4.88 -20.20 -29.78
CA PHE A 267 4.85 -21.52 -30.38
C PHE A 267 5.55 -21.52 -31.75
N LEU A 268 6.70 -22.19 -31.83
CA LEU A 268 7.56 -22.29 -33.01
C LEU A 268 7.58 -23.70 -33.57
N SER A 269 7.70 -23.81 -34.89
CA SER A 269 7.97 -25.07 -35.57
C SER A 269 9.44 -25.46 -35.46
N VAL A 270 9.70 -26.71 -35.11
CA VAL A 270 11.07 -27.29 -35.10
C VAL A 270 11.64 -27.49 -36.50
N ALA A 271 10.79 -27.52 -37.52
CA ALA A 271 11.21 -27.75 -38.89
C ALA A 271 11.75 -26.46 -39.54
N SER A 272 11.07 -25.33 -39.33
CA SER A 272 11.41 -24.03 -39.94
C SER A 272 12.03 -23.02 -38.97
N GLY A 273 11.85 -23.20 -37.66
CA GLY A 273 12.16 -22.19 -36.65
C GLY A 273 11.21 -21.00 -36.62
N LYS A 274 10.15 -20.99 -37.44
CA LYS A 274 9.17 -19.90 -37.53
C LYS A 274 7.97 -20.13 -36.60
N PRO A 275 7.21 -19.09 -36.27
CA PRO A 275 5.93 -19.23 -35.57
C PRO A 275 4.99 -20.21 -36.28
N ALA A 276 4.21 -20.96 -35.50
CA ALA A 276 3.14 -21.79 -36.05
C ALA A 276 2.06 -20.89 -36.68
N GLU A 277 1.75 -21.12 -37.96
CA GLU A 277 0.78 -20.33 -38.72
C GLU A 277 -0.67 -20.60 -38.27
N ILE A 278 -0.96 -21.83 -37.85
CA ILE A 278 -2.27 -22.22 -37.31
C ILE A 278 -2.14 -22.95 -35.98
N LEU A 279 -2.96 -22.53 -35.02
CA LEU A 279 -3.10 -23.16 -33.70
C LEU A 279 -4.59 -23.32 -33.39
N THR A 280 -5.09 -24.55 -33.51
CA THR A 280 -6.49 -24.91 -33.22
C THR A 280 -6.64 -25.42 -31.79
N TRP A 281 -6.39 -24.55 -30.81
CA TRP A 281 -6.39 -24.95 -29.41
C TRP A 281 -7.72 -25.51 -28.92
N ARG A 282 -7.66 -26.55 -28.08
CA ARG A 282 -8.78 -26.94 -27.22
C ARG A 282 -9.09 -25.85 -26.21
N SER A 283 -10.31 -25.87 -25.67
CA SER A 283 -10.81 -24.88 -24.70
C SER A 283 -9.95 -24.75 -23.44
N ASP A 284 -9.18 -25.78 -23.10
CA ASP A 284 -8.30 -25.89 -21.94
C ASP A 284 -6.80 -25.71 -22.25
N SER A 285 -6.46 -25.36 -23.50
CA SER A 285 -5.09 -25.11 -23.95
C SER A 285 -4.95 -23.75 -24.64
N PRO A 286 -3.76 -23.10 -24.61
CA PRO A 286 -2.60 -23.50 -23.83
C PRO A 286 -2.79 -23.21 -22.32
N ASN A 287 -2.23 -24.07 -21.45
CA ASN A 287 -2.35 -23.93 -20.00
C ASN A 287 -1.07 -23.42 -19.31
N ASN A 288 -0.07 -22.96 -20.08
CA ASN A 288 1.21 -22.38 -19.64
C ASN A 288 2.12 -23.31 -18.79
N GLU A 289 1.65 -24.50 -18.41
CA GLU A 289 2.44 -25.50 -17.69
C GLU A 289 3.16 -26.47 -18.63
N ASN A 290 2.67 -26.57 -19.87
CA ASN A 290 3.11 -27.52 -20.87
C ASN A 290 3.69 -26.79 -22.09
N ARG A 291 4.61 -27.45 -22.80
CA ARG A 291 5.41 -26.78 -23.85
C ARG A 291 5.45 -27.46 -25.20
N CYS A 292 4.96 -28.69 -25.31
CA CYS A 292 4.98 -29.46 -26.55
C CYS A 292 3.57 -29.68 -27.07
N VAL A 293 3.32 -29.49 -28.36
CA VAL A 293 1.97 -29.53 -28.92
C VAL A 293 1.64 -30.92 -29.46
N GLN A 294 0.48 -31.43 -29.08
CA GLN A 294 -0.13 -32.65 -29.63
C GLN A 294 -1.46 -32.35 -30.31
N LEU A 295 -1.84 -33.19 -31.27
CA LEU A 295 -3.05 -33.12 -32.08
C LEU A 295 -3.94 -34.34 -31.85
N GLN A 296 -5.24 -34.12 -31.68
CA GLN A 296 -6.27 -35.16 -31.69
C GLN A 296 -7.53 -34.63 -32.36
N ASN A 297 -8.06 -35.37 -33.35
CA ASN A 297 -9.31 -35.04 -34.04
C ASN A 297 -9.37 -33.59 -34.59
N GLY A 298 -8.23 -32.99 -34.95
CA GLY A 298 -8.14 -31.61 -35.45
C GLY A 298 -7.87 -30.54 -34.37
N ASP A 299 -8.01 -30.89 -33.08
CA ASP A 299 -7.73 -29.98 -31.97
C ASP A 299 -6.31 -30.15 -31.45
N MET A 300 -5.65 -29.03 -31.15
CA MET A 300 -4.32 -28.96 -30.57
C MET A 300 -4.38 -28.75 -29.05
N SER A 301 -3.42 -29.34 -28.35
CA SER A 301 -3.23 -29.16 -26.91
C SER A 301 -1.74 -29.12 -26.59
N ASP A 302 -1.35 -28.22 -25.69
CA ASP A 302 -0.03 -28.21 -25.08
C ASP A 302 0.04 -29.30 -23.99
N TRP A 303 1.08 -30.11 -24.04
CA TRP A 303 1.22 -31.25 -23.14
C TRP A 303 2.66 -31.49 -22.67
N ARG A 304 2.80 -32.35 -21.67
CA ARG A 304 4.10 -32.69 -21.07
C ARG A 304 4.96 -33.40 -22.12
N CYS A 305 6.07 -32.79 -22.50
CA CYS A 305 6.97 -33.31 -23.54
C CYS A 305 7.51 -34.72 -23.28
N ASN A 306 7.51 -35.16 -22.01
CA ASN A 306 8.00 -36.47 -21.58
C ASN A 306 6.93 -37.58 -21.65
N ASP A 307 5.68 -37.24 -21.94
CA ASP A 307 4.63 -38.23 -22.14
C ASP A 307 4.81 -38.92 -23.49
N LYS A 308 4.36 -40.18 -23.57
CA LYS A 308 4.56 -41.01 -24.76
C LYS A 308 3.27 -41.14 -25.57
N VAL A 309 3.21 -40.47 -26.71
CA VAL A 309 2.10 -40.56 -27.67
C VAL A 309 2.61 -40.85 -29.09
N LYS A 310 1.69 -40.96 -30.07
CA LYS A 310 2.05 -41.13 -31.48
C LYS A 310 2.66 -39.84 -32.03
N PHE A 311 3.13 -39.83 -33.27
CA PHE A 311 3.71 -38.63 -33.85
C PHE A 311 3.56 -38.57 -35.37
N ILE A 312 3.66 -37.36 -35.91
CA ILE A 312 3.57 -37.09 -37.35
C ILE A 312 4.86 -36.42 -37.78
N CYS A 313 5.46 -36.91 -38.86
CA CYS A 313 6.62 -36.30 -39.50
C CYS A 313 6.23 -35.64 -40.83
N GLN A 314 6.94 -34.58 -41.20
CA GLN A 314 6.92 -33.94 -42.52
C GLN A 314 8.26 -34.14 -43.23
N ALA A 315 8.27 -34.23 -44.56
CA ALA A 315 9.50 -34.45 -45.33
C ALA A 315 10.29 -33.16 -45.61
N ASP A 316 9.59 -32.04 -45.81
CA ASP A 316 10.18 -30.71 -46.03
C ASP A 316 10.34 -29.94 -44.72
N SER A 317 10.87 -28.71 -44.78
CA SER A 317 10.97 -27.80 -43.64
C SER A 317 9.93 -26.67 -43.69
N GLU A 318 8.89 -26.81 -44.52
CA GLU A 318 7.89 -25.76 -44.70
C GLU A 318 6.86 -25.76 -43.57
N VAL A 319 6.37 -24.56 -43.26
CA VAL A 319 5.25 -24.24 -42.39
C VAL A 319 4.71 -22.91 -42.86
#